data_AF-A0A3Q8UBE5-F1
#
_entry.id   AF-A0A3Q8UBE5-F1
#
_cell.length_a   1.000
_cell.length_b   1.000
_cell.length_c   1.000
_cell.angle_alpha   90.00
_cell.angle_beta   90.00
_cell.angle_gamma   90.00
#
_symmetry.space_group_name_H-M   'P 1'
#
loop_
_entity.id
_entity.type
_entity.pdbx_description
1 polymer ?
#
loop_
_entity_poly.entity_id
_entity_poly.type
_entity_poly.pdbx_seq_one_letter_code
_entity_poly.pdbx_strand_id
1 'polypeptide(L)'
;MSSNRILPESLVERVASLCSAFSPDATVQQTVVEAVENEIIAGLNAHSAHPGEWREEDCSLMMLDSWVKAIPSGSEKTITYALDLGGTNARFLRLVAKGNGVVEEKIKIQNIREVDDKKYPDGMLDRRVTASKFFDYFAQSLHNFMKESGDLDDFNEEEKEVFKLSFSFSFACQQKSLTHADLLFWTKGFFTGMDTEDPVEKRDVGALMAEALKRNSVPMELVALVNDTVGTLVSGAYQKPSNIPACLIGVIIGTGFNICYYEENAQKYEYSGKVINMEMGSFNKALPYTIADIEVNFIKKI
;
A
#
# COMPACT_ATOMS: atom_id res chain seq x y z
N MET A 1 -16.41 -20.32 46.03
CA MET A 1 -15.64 -19.23 46.66
C MET A 1 -14.41 -18.99 45.81
N SER A 2 -14.44 -18.00 44.91
CA SER A 2 -13.24 -17.59 44.19
C SER A 2 -12.32 -16.89 45.19
N SER A 3 -11.14 -17.46 45.45
CA SER A 3 -10.11 -16.74 46.20
C SER A 3 -9.71 -15.51 45.37
N ASN A 4 -10.13 -14.32 45.78
CA ASN A 4 -9.58 -13.08 45.25
C ASN A 4 -8.08 -13.09 45.57
N ARG A 5 -7.25 -13.47 44.59
CA ARG A 5 -5.80 -13.36 44.72
C ARG A 5 -5.48 -11.88 44.68
N ILE A 6 -5.23 -11.28 45.84
CA ILE A 6 -4.70 -9.93 45.95
C ILE A 6 -3.26 -9.99 45.43
N LEU A 7 -2.97 -9.26 44.36
CA LEU A 7 -1.61 -9.13 43.85
C LEU A 7 -0.74 -8.38 44.88
N PRO A 8 0.54 -8.73 45.04
CA PRO A 8 1.44 -7.96 45.89
C PRO A 8 1.48 -6.49 45.47
N GLU A 9 1.44 -5.56 46.42
CA GLU A 9 1.45 -4.12 46.15
C GLU A 9 2.67 -3.71 45.31
N SER A 10 3.84 -4.28 45.60
CA SER A 10 5.06 -4.06 44.81
C SER A 10 4.95 -4.50 43.35
N LEU A 11 4.14 -5.51 43.05
CA LEU A 11 3.87 -5.93 41.66
C LEU A 11 2.92 -4.95 40.99
N VAL A 12 1.89 -4.47 41.69
CA VAL A 12 0.94 -3.48 41.19
C VAL A 12 1.66 -2.17 40.86
N GLU A 13 2.51 -1.68 41.75
CA GLU A 13 3.33 -0.48 41.54
C GLU A 13 4.27 -0.62 40.34
N ARG A 14 4.96 -1.77 40.23
CA ARG A 14 5.85 -2.03 39.10
C ARG A 14 5.11 -2.09 37.77
N VAL A 15 3.95 -2.74 37.71
CA VAL A 15 3.10 -2.77 36.50
C VAL A 15 2.60 -1.38 36.16
N ALA A 16 2.13 -0.61 37.14
CA ALA A 16 1.66 0.76 36.93
C ALA A 16 2.77 1.66 36.36
N SER A 17 3.99 1.56 36.91
CA SER A 17 5.17 2.28 36.42
C SER A 17 5.58 1.88 35.00
N LEU A 18 5.37 0.62 34.60
CA LEU A 18 5.62 0.19 33.22
C LEU A 18 4.52 0.69 32.30
N CYS A 19 3.25 0.56 32.70
CA CYS A 19 2.10 1.01 31.90
C CYS A 19 2.08 2.53 31.69
N SER A 20 2.58 3.32 32.65
CA SER A 20 2.67 4.78 32.47
C SER A 20 3.58 5.18 31.31
N ALA A 21 4.62 4.38 31.01
CA ALA A 21 5.49 4.63 29.86
C ALA A 21 4.78 4.44 28.50
N PHE A 22 3.69 3.65 28.47
CA PHE A 22 2.86 3.41 27.27
C PHE A 22 1.65 4.35 27.18
N SER A 23 1.55 5.34 28.08
CA SER A 23 0.44 6.30 28.13
C SER A 23 0.99 7.72 27.97
N PRO A 24 1.41 8.12 26.75
CA PRO A 24 2.01 9.42 26.51
C PRO A 24 1.02 10.54 26.88
N ASP A 25 1.47 11.49 27.68
CA ASP A 25 0.66 12.64 28.09
C ASP A 25 0.49 13.67 26.95
N ALA A 26 -0.27 14.72 27.22
CA ALA A 26 -0.54 15.77 26.23
C ALA A 26 0.74 16.47 25.73
N THR A 27 1.77 16.59 26.58
CA THR A 27 3.05 17.22 26.21
C THR A 27 3.81 16.34 25.23
N VAL A 28 3.86 15.04 25.49
CA VAL A 28 4.48 14.06 24.58
C VAL A 28 3.73 14.03 23.25
N GLN A 29 2.40 13.97 23.28
CA GLN A 29 1.57 13.99 22.06
C GLN A 29 1.81 15.25 21.23
N GLN A 30 1.84 16.43 21.87
CA GLN A 30 2.14 17.70 21.19
C GLN A 30 3.54 17.70 20.56
N THR A 31 4.53 17.18 21.28
CA THR A 31 5.91 17.07 20.76
C THR A 31 5.99 16.18 19.52
N VAL A 32 5.27 15.05 19.52
CA VAL A 32 5.18 14.15 18.36
C VAL A 32 4.48 14.84 17.19
N VAL A 33 3.36 15.54 17.43
CA VAL A 33 2.63 16.28 16.38
C VAL A 33 3.54 17.32 15.72
N GLU A 34 4.23 18.14 16.51
CA GLU A 34 5.17 19.14 16.00
C GLU A 34 6.31 18.50 15.20
N ALA A 35 6.81 17.35 15.65
CA ALA A 35 7.84 16.61 14.91
C ALA A 35 7.32 16.07 13.57
N VAL A 36 6.09 15.58 13.51
CA VAL A 36 5.46 15.13 12.25
C VAL A 36 5.25 16.30 11.30
N GLU A 37 4.74 17.44 11.78
CA GLU A 37 4.55 18.65 10.96
C GLU A 37 5.88 19.14 10.37
N ASN A 38 6.93 19.18 11.19
CA ASN A 38 8.27 19.57 10.74
C ASN A 38 8.82 18.61 9.68
N GLU A 39 8.63 17.31 9.86
CA GLU A 39 9.07 16.32 8.88
C GLU A 39 8.27 16.38 7.57
N ILE A 40 6.96 16.66 7.61
CA ILE A 40 6.16 16.89 6.40
C ILE A 40 6.73 18.07 5.62
N ILE A 41 6.99 19.20 6.29
CA ILE A 41 7.56 20.39 5.66
C ILE A 41 8.96 20.09 5.10
N ALA A 42 9.80 19.39 5.87
CA ALA A 42 11.14 18.98 5.44
C ALA A 42 11.08 18.10 4.19
N GLY A 43 10.19 17.10 4.17
CA GLY A 43 10.05 16.18 3.04
C GLY A 43 9.44 16.84 1.79
N LEU A 44 8.52 17.79 1.94
CA LEU A 44 8.05 18.62 0.81
C LEU A 44 9.19 19.45 0.21
N ASN A 45 10.01 20.09 1.05
CA ASN A 45 11.17 20.85 0.58
C ASN A 45 12.25 19.93 -0.04
N ALA A 46 12.45 18.74 0.53
CA ALA A 46 13.39 17.75 0.02
C ALA A 46 12.98 17.27 -1.38
N HIS A 47 11.70 16.92 -1.59
CA HIS A 47 11.20 16.55 -2.92
C HIS A 47 11.32 17.72 -3.91
N SER A 48 11.08 18.96 -3.48
CA SER A 48 11.30 20.13 -4.34
C SER A 48 12.77 20.30 -4.76
N ALA A 49 13.72 20.00 -3.88
CA ALA A 49 15.15 20.07 -4.18
C ALA A 49 15.67 18.86 -4.98
N HIS A 50 15.11 17.68 -4.72
CA HIS A 50 15.52 16.39 -5.29
C HIS A 50 14.29 15.57 -5.75
N PRO A 51 13.59 15.98 -6.82
CA PRO A 51 12.34 15.34 -7.22
C PRO A 51 12.50 13.84 -7.51
N GLY A 52 11.68 13.04 -6.83
CA GLY A 52 11.67 11.58 -7.00
C GLY A 52 12.83 10.85 -6.34
N GLU A 53 13.72 11.52 -5.59
CA GLU A 53 14.81 10.89 -4.84
C GLU A 53 14.60 11.10 -3.34
N TRP A 54 14.43 10.01 -2.58
CA TRP A 54 14.35 10.08 -1.13
C TRP A 54 15.74 10.02 -0.48
N ARG A 55 15.99 10.95 0.46
CA ARG A 55 17.22 11.04 1.24
C ARG A 55 16.87 11.10 2.74
N GLU A 56 17.23 10.05 3.47
CA GLU A 56 16.91 9.92 4.91
C GLU A 56 17.48 11.07 5.77
N GLU A 57 18.61 11.64 5.34
CA GLU A 57 19.25 12.78 6.00
C GLU A 57 18.48 14.10 5.90
N ASP A 58 17.65 14.26 4.86
CA ASP A 58 16.80 15.43 4.67
C ASP A 58 15.43 15.25 5.36
N CYS A 59 14.88 14.04 5.34
CA CYS A 59 13.60 13.69 5.95
C CYS A 59 13.46 12.18 6.18
N SER A 60 12.90 11.80 7.33
CA SER A 60 12.54 10.40 7.64
C SER A 60 11.31 9.90 6.88
N LEU A 61 10.43 10.80 6.43
CA LEU A 61 9.28 10.47 5.59
C LEU A 61 9.71 10.42 4.13
N MET A 62 9.23 9.41 3.38
CA MET A 62 9.61 9.28 1.97
C MET A 62 8.88 10.26 1.06
N MET A 63 7.69 10.72 1.48
CA MET A 63 6.89 11.73 0.77
C MET A 63 6.76 11.46 -0.73
N LEU A 64 6.35 10.25 -1.09
CA LEU A 64 6.32 9.76 -2.46
C LEU A 64 5.15 10.37 -3.24
N ASP A 65 5.43 10.82 -4.47
CA ASP A 65 4.42 11.25 -5.43
C ASP A 65 3.59 10.05 -5.92
N SER A 66 2.29 10.05 -5.65
CA SER A 66 1.38 9.00 -6.12
C SER A 66 0.95 9.13 -7.57
N TRP A 67 1.27 10.26 -8.22
CA TRP A 67 0.80 10.64 -9.56
C TRP A 67 -0.73 10.78 -9.71
N VAL A 68 -1.50 10.66 -8.63
CA VAL A 68 -2.95 10.87 -8.63
C VAL A 68 -3.25 12.36 -8.67
N LYS A 69 -3.78 12.83 -9.81
CA LYS A 69 -4.01 14.26 -10.06
C LYS A 69 -5.33 14.80 -9.53
N ALA A 70 -6.32 13.93 -9.34
CA ALA A 70 -7.66 14.30 -8.94
C ALA A 70 -8.27 13.23 -8.03
N ILE A 71 -9.04 13.70 -7.05
CA ILE A 71 -9.87 12.87 -6.18
C ILE A 71 -11.24 12.68 -6.86
N PRO A 72 -11.83 11.47 -6.81
CA PRO A 72 -13.13 11.25 -7.42
C PRO A 72 -14.24 12.09 -6.79
N SER A 73 -15.21 12.45 -7.62
CA SER A 73 -16.42 13.17 -7.21
C SER A 73 -17.52 12.25 -6.69
N GLY A 74 -17.43 10.95 -6.98
CA GLY A 74 -18.47 9.97 -6.70
C GLY A 74 -19.50 9.85 -7.83
N SER A 75 -19.42 10.69 -8.87
CA SER A 75 -20.35 10.67 -10.01
C SER A 75 -19.90 9.74 -11.14
N GLU A 76 -18.65 9.27 -11.09
CA GLU A 76 -18.04 8.44 -12.12
C GLU A 76 -18.78 7.11 -12.26
N LYS A 77 -18.94 6.66 -13.51
CA LYS A 77 -19.57 5.37 -13.85
C LYS A 77 -18.62 4.56 -14.70
N THR A 78 -18.21 3.40 -14.22
CA THR A 78 -17.21 2.58 -14.90
C THR A 78 -17.20 1.16 -14.35
N ILE A 79 -16.74 0.22 -15.18
CA ILE A 79 -16.37 -1.12 -14.75
C ILE A 79 -14.85 -1.18 -14.77
N THR A 80 -14.26 -1.57 -13.64
CA THR A 80 -12.80 -1.67 -13.49
C THR A 80 -12.44 -2.91 -12.70
N TYR A 81 -11.22 -3.38 -12.91
CA TYR A 81 -10.61 -4.40 -12.08
C TYR A 81 -9.54 -3.78 -11.20
N ALA A 82 -9.35 -4.37 -10.02
CA ALA A 82 -8.23 -4.07 -9.15
C ALA A 82 -7.53 -5.34 -8.69
N LEU A 83 -6.21 -5.30 -8.65
CA LEU A 83 -5.39 -6.25 -7.92
C LEU A 83 -4.86 -5.53 -6.68
N ASP A 84 -5.09 -6.09 -5.50
CA ASP A 84 -4.55 -5.59 -4.24
C ASP A 84 -3.58 -6.61 -3.64
N LEU A 85 -2.33 -6.19 -3.53
CA LEU A 85 -1.23 -6.96 -3.00
C LEU A 85 -0.50 -6.15 -1.91
N GLY A 86 -0.86 -6.43 -0.67
CA GLY A 86 -0.20 -5.86 0.51
C GLY A 86 0.26 -6.87 1.57
N GLY A 87 0.11 -8.17 1.29
CA GLY A 87 0.45 -9.28 2.16
C GLY A 87 0.27 -10.63 1.46
N THR A 88 0.18 -11.74 2.20
CA THR A 88 0.03 -13.09 1.62
C THR A 88 -1.33 -13.35 1.00
N ASN A 89 -2.35 -12.56 1.34
CA ASN A 89 -3.68 -12.66 0.74
C ASN A 89 -3.81 -11.60 -0.35
N ALA A 90 -3.63 -12.01 -1.61
CA ALA A 90 -3.92 -11.16 -2.75
C ALA A 90 -5.44 -11.09 -2.96
N ARG A 91 -5.95 -9.89 -3.28
CA ARG A 91 -7.36 -9.67 -3.60
C ARG A 91 -7.50 -9.24 -5.04
N PHE A 92 -8.43 -9.87 -5.74
CA PHE A 92 -8.85 -9.50 -7.09
C PHE A 92 -10.26 -8.95 -6.96
N LEU A 93 -10.45 -7.72 -7.41
CA LEU A 93 -11.71 -7.01 -7.30
C LEU A 93 -12.22 -6.66 -8.70
N ARG A 94 -13.53 -6.83 -8.89
CA ARG A 94 -14.26 -6.26 -10.01
C ARG A 94 -15.23 -5.24 -9.44
N LEU A 95 -15.05 -3.99 -9.83
CA LEU A 95 -15.78 -2.85 -9.30
C LEU A 95 -16.66 -2.26 -10.40
N VAL A 96 -17.96 -2.14 -10.12
CA VAL A 96 -18.92 -1.42 -10.96
C VAL A 96 -19.33 -0.16 -10.23
N ALA A 97 -18.71 0.94 -10.60
CA ALA A 97 -19.04 2.27 -10.12
C ALA A 97 -20.33 2.73 -10.82
N LYS A 98 -21.40 2.99 -10.05
CA LYS A 98 -22.74 3.36 -10.57
C LYS A 98 -23.03 4.85 -10.49
N GLY A 99 -22.09 5.63 -9.98
CA GLY A 99 -22.27 7.03 -9.61
C GLY A 99 -22.97 7.18 -8.26
N ASN A 100 -23.05 8.42 -7.78
CA ASN A 100 -23.58 8.79 -6.46
C ASN A 100 -22.93 8.01 -5.31
N GLY A 101 -21.64 7.67 -5.44
CA GLY A 101 -20.88 6.91 -4.45
C GLY A 101 -21.28 5.44 -4.30
N VAL A 102 -22.10 4.91 -5.23
CA VAL A 102 -22.52 3.50 -5.20
C VAL A 102 -21.53 2.65 -6.00
N VAL A 103 -21.00 1.61 -5.36
CA VAL A 103 -20.12 0.62 -5.98
C VAL A 103 -20.71 -0.77 -5.75
N GLU A 104 -20.81 -1.57 -6.82
CA GLU A 104 -20.97 -3.02 -6.67
C GLU A 104 -19.61 -3.69 -6.83
N GLU A 105 -19.31 -4.61 -5.91
CA GLU A 105 -18.03 -5.31 -5.90
C GLU A 105 -18.22 -6.83 -5.97
N LYS A 106 -17.37 -7.48 -6.76
CA LYS A 106 -17.05 -8.90 -6.61
C LYS A 106 -15.60 -9.00 -6.16
N ILE A 107 -15.32 -9.84 -5.17
CA ILE A 107 -13.97 -10.01 -4.61
C ILE A 107 -13.61 -11.49 -4.61
N LYS A 108 -12.40 -11.79 -5.07
CA LYS A 108 -11.75 -13.09 -4.93
C LYS A 108 -10.46 -12.92 -4.16
N ILE A 109 -10.26 -13.74 -3.13
CA ILE A 109 -9.04 -13.73 -2.30
C ILE A 109 -8.27 -15.00 -2.57
N GLN A 110 -6.95 -14.89 -2.76
CA GLN A 110 -6.06 -16.02 -2.91
C GLN A 110 -4.85 -15.87 -1.98
N ASN A 111 -4.57 -16.92 -1.20
CA ASN A 111 -3.34 -16.97 -0.42
C ASN A 111 -2.18 -17.40 -1.33
N ILE A 112 -1.30 -16.46 -1.63
CA ILE A 112 -0.19 -16.67 -2.56
C ILE A 112 0.96 -17.50 -1.95
N ARG A 113 0.91 -17.77 -0.64
CA ARG A 113 1.83 -18.68 0.05
C ARG A 113 1.42 -20.14 -0.08
N GLU A 114 0.14 -20.41 -0.30
CA GLU A 114 -0.43 -21.76 -0.37
C GLU A 114 -0.37 -22.37 -1.78
N VAL A 115 0.47 -21.82 -2.65
CA VAL A 115 0.72 -22.42 -3.96
C VAL A 115 1.56 -23.69 -3.76
N ASP A 116 0.92 -24.85 -3.90
CA ASP A 116 1.54 -26.17 -3.71
C ASP A 116 2.58 -26.45 -4.81
N ASP A 117 3.82 -26.04 -4.54
CA ASP A 117 4.99 -26.36 -5.34
C ASP A 117 6.15 -26.68 -4.40
N LYS A 118 6.60 -27.95 -4.41
CA LYS A 118 7.73 -28.40 -3.58
C LYS A 118 9.02 -27.62 -3.83
N LYS A 119 9.14 -26.94 -4.98
CA LYS A 119 10.27 -26.08 -5.31
C LYS A 119 10.21 -24.74 -4.55
N TYR A 120 9.02 -24.29 -4.16
CA TYR A 120 8.75 -22.99 -3.53
C TYR A 120 7.99 -23.18 -2.20
N PRO A 121 8.66 -23.61 -1.11
CA PRO A 121 8.06 -23.80 0.21
C PRO A 121 7.32 -22.56 0.76
N ASP A 122 7.70 -21.35 0.33
CA ASP A 122 6.99 -20.10 0.68
C ASP A 122 6.01 -19.62 -0.41
N GLY A 123 5.60 -20.52 -1.32
CA GLY A 123 4.74 -20.20 -2.45
C GLY A 123 5.34 -19.11 -3.32
N MET A 124 4.54 -18.10 -3.67
CA MET A 124 4.97 -16.99 -4.53
C MET A 124 5.94 -16.01 -3.84
N LEU A 125 6.08 -16.07 -2.51
CA LEU A 125 7.02 -15.23 -1.76
C LEU A 125 8.45 -15.80 -1.78
N ASP A 126 8.61 -17.05 -2.22
CA ASP A 126 9.90 -17.75 -2.19
C ASP A 126 10.92 -17.05 -3.09
N ARG A 127 12.14 -16.90 -2.57
CA ARG A 127 13.24 -16.21 -3.24
C ARG A 127 13.66 -16.78 -4.59
N ARG A 128 13.31 -18.03 -4.87
CA ARG A 128 13.59 -18.74 -6.12
C ARG A 128 12.48 -18.60 -7.16
N VAL A 129 11.35 -17.98 -6.81
CA VAL A 129 10.30 -17.63 -7.78
C VAL A 129 10.78 -16.44 -8.58
N THR A 130 10.79 -16.54 -9.91
CA THR A 130 11.16 -15.43 -10.80
C THR A 130 10.07 -14.37 -10.86
N ALA A 131 10.43 -13.13 -11.17
CA ALA A 131 9.46 -12.06 -11.43
C ALA A 131 8.41 -12.50 -12.47
N SER A 132 8.84 -13.03 -13.61
CA SER A 132 7.92 -13.48 -14.66
C SER A 132 6.89 -14.47 -14.15
N LYS A 133 7.30 -15.49 -13.37
CA LYS A 133 6.38 -16.47 -12.79
C LYS A 133 5.40 -15.83 -11.78
N PHE A 134 5.91 -14.91 -10.97
CA PHE A 134 5.10 -14.18 -9.99
C PHE A 134 4.00 -13.35 -10.64
N PHE A 135 4.33 -12.55 -11.65
CA PHE A 135 3.34 -11.73 -12.35
C PHE A 135 2.44 -12.56 -13.28
N ASP A 136 2.94 -13.65 -13.88
CA ASP A 136 2.12 -14.60 -14.66
C ASP A 136 1.05 -15.25 -13.78
N TYR A 137 1.36 -15.58 -12.52
CA TYR A 137 0.36 -16.08 -11.56
C TYR A 137 -0.80 -15.08 -11.39
N PHE A 138 -0.52 -13.79 -11.20
CA PHE A 138 -1.57 -12.77 -11.08
C PHE A 138 -2.34 -12.57 -12.39
N ALA A 139 -1.67 -12.58 -13.53
CA ALA A 139 -2.34 -12.46 -14.84
C ALA A 139 -3.31 -13.63 -15.07
N GLN A 140 -2.90 -14.87 -14.77
CA GLN A 140 -3.77 -16.05 -14.89
C GLN A 140 -4.94 -16.01 -13.90
N SER A 141 -4.70 -15.56 -12.66
CA SER A 141 -5.76 -15.38 -11.67
C SER A 141 -6.77 -14.29 -12.09
N LEU A 142 -6.31 -13.18 -12.66
CA LEU A 142 -7.18 -12.15 -13.25
C LEU A 142 -8.02 -12.72 -14.38
N HIS A 143 -7.41 -13.44 -15.34
CA HIS A 143 -8.13 -14.07 -16.44
C HIS A 143 -9.24 -15.00 -15.95
N ASN A 144 -8.93 -15.89 -15.00
CA ASN A 144 -9.91 -16.79 -14.39
C ASN A 144 -11.03 -16.02 -13.67
N PHE A 145 -10.67 -14.95 -12.96
CA PHE A 145 -11.63 -14.12 -12.24
C PHE A 145 -12.56 -13.34 -13.18
N MET A 146 -12.07 -12.90 -14.34
CA MET A 146 -12.91 -12.30 -15.39
C MET A 146 -13.92 -13.31 -15.92
N LYS A 147 -13.48 -14.55 -16.18
CA LYS A 147 -14.35 -15.66 -16.61
C LYS A 147 -15.45 -15.93 -15.59
N GLU A 148 -15.08 -16.08 -14.32
CA GLU A 148 -16.03 -16.27 -13.21
C GLU A 148 -17.00 -15.09 -13.06
N SER A 149 -16.58 -13.89 -13.47
CA SER A 149 -17.39 -12.69 -13.42
C SER A 149 -18.38 -12.56 -14.58
N GLY A 150 -18.19 -13.32 -15.66
CA GLY A 150 -18.99 -13.29 -16.91
C GLY A 150 -18.44 -12.34 -17.98
N ASP A 151 -17.43 -11.54 -17.67
CA ASP A 151 -16.95 -10.47 -18.56
C ASP A 151 -16.18 -10.98 -19.77
N LEU A 152 -15.63 -12.21 -19.73
CA LEU A 152 -15.01 -12.83 -20.90
C LEU A 152 -16.02 -13.42 -21.88
N ASP A 153 -17.23 -13.76 -21.42
CA ASP A 153 -18.26 -14.34 -22.30
C ASP A 153 -18.91 -13.25 -23.18
N ASP A 154 -18.98 -12.02 -22.66
CA ASP A 154 -19.48 -10.82 -23.37
C ASP A 154 -18.35 -10.08 -24.12
N PHE A 155 -17.11 -10.57 -24.06
CA PHE A 155 -15.95 -9.89 -24.62
C PHE A 155 -15.92 -9.99 -26.15
N ASN A 156 -15.95 -8.84 -26.83
CA ASN A 156 -15.79 -8.76 -28.27
C ASN A 156 -14.32 -8.47 -28.65
N GLU A 157 -13.56 -9.50 -29.02
CA GLU A 157 -12.18 -9.36 -29.52
C GLU A 157 -12.08 -8.43 -30.75
N GLU A 158 -13.11 -8.35 -31.59
CA GLU A 158 -13.12 -7.52 -32.80
C GLU A 158 -13.22 -6.02 -32.47
N GLU A 159 -13.82 -5.67 -31.33
CA GLU A 159 -13.94 -4.28 -30.86
C GLU A 159 -12.71 -3.78 -30.11
N LYS A 160 -11.70 -4.66 -29.88
CA LYS A 160 -10.50 -4.37 -29.08
C LYS A 160 -10.84 -3.78 -27.72
N GLU A 161 -11.94 -4.21 -27.12
CA GLU A 161 -12.27 -3.78 -25.77
C GLU A 161 -11.13 -4.21 -24.83
N VAL A 162 -10.75 -3.35 -23.89
CA VAL A 162 -9.72 -3.66 -22.90
C VAL A 162 -10.23 -3.21 -21.54
N PHE A 163 -10.18 -4.11 -20.57
CA PHE A 163 -10.58 -3.82 -19.22
C PHE A 163 -9.48 -3.03 -18.51
N LYS A 164 -9.88 -2.03 -17.73
CA LYS A 164 -8.93 -1.23 -16.96
C LYS A 164 -8.56 -1.97 -15.68
N LEU A 165 -7.27 -2.19 -15.47
CA LEU A 165 -6.69 -2.74 -14.25
C LEU A 165 -6.03 -1.61 -13.44
N SER A 166 -6.41 -1.51 -12.18
CA SER A 166 -5.63 -0.81 -11.16
C SER A 166 -4.86 -1.83 -10.32
N PHE A 167 -3.65 -1.50 -9.92
CA PHE A 167 -2.83 -2.36 -9.07
C PHE A 167 -2.47 -1.58 -7.80
N SER A 168 -3.09 -1.97 -6.68
CA SER A 168 -2.67 -1.57 -5.34
C SER A 168 -1.50 -2.43 -4.92
N PHE A 169 -0.30 -1.86 -4.93
CA PHE A 169 0.95 -2.56 -4.62
C PHE A 169 1.58 -1.90 -3.39
N SER A 170 1.32 -2.48 -2.21
CA SER A 170 1.64 -1.88 -0.92
C SER A 170 3.09 -2.10 -0.49
N PHE A 171 4.03 -1.71 -1.35
CA PHE A 171 5.46 -1.75 -1.08
C PHE A 171 6.08 -0.41 -1.47
N ALA A 172 7.19 -0.06 -0.84
CA ALA A 172 7.91 1.17 -1.15
C ALA A 172 8.41 1.12 -2.60
N CYS A 173 7.90 2.02 -3.43
CA CYS A 173 8.25 2.11 -4.84
C CYS A 173 8.64 3.54 -5.20
N GLN A 174 9.63 3.68 -6.07
CA GLN A 174 9.93 4.95 -6.71
C GLN A 174 9.04 5.10 -7.94
N GLN A 175 7.99 5.91 -7.83
CA GLN A 175 6.98 6.04 -8.87
C GLN A 175 7.40 7.08 -9.93
N LYS A 176 7.47 6.64 -11.19
CA LYS A 176 7.88 7.45 -12.36
C LYS A 176 6.69 7.96 -13.18
N SER A 177 5.55 7.28 -13.06
CA SER A 177 4.27 7.70 -13.62
C SER A 177 3.14 6.99 -12.88
N LEU A 178 1.88 7.30 -13.23
CA LEU A 178 0.72 6.61 -12.68
C LEU A 178 0.76 5.08 -12.91
N THR A 179 1.48 4.59 -13.93
CA THR A 179 1.54 3.16 -14.30
C THR A 179 2.92 2.54 -14.17
N HIS A 180 3.94 3.31 -13.80
CA HIS A 180 5.33 2.87 -13.77
C HIS A 180 5.97 3.20 -12.41
N ALA A 181 6.46 2.17 -11.72
CA ALA A 181 7.18 2.35 -10.45
C ALA A 181 8.20 1.24 -10.25
N ASP A 182 9.41 1.62 -9.84
CA ASP A 182 10.45 0.65 -9.49
C ASP A 182 10.26 0.24 -8.03
N LEU A 183 10.16 -1.07 -7.77
CA LEU A 183 10.18 -1.57 -6.39
C LEU A 183 11.55 -1.26 -5.78
N LEU A 184 11.59 -0.61 -4.61
CA LEU A 184 12.87 -0.30 -3.96
C LEU A 184 13.48 -1.56 -3.32
N PHE A 185 12.73 -2.20 -2.44
CA PHE A 185 13.09 -3.44 -1.75
C PHE A 185 11.82 -4.14 -1.25
N TRP A 186 11.87 -5.46 -1.14
CA TRP A 186 10.79 -6.22 -0.54
C TRP A 186 10.70 -5.98 0.96
N THR A 187 9.46 -6.03 1.45
CA THR A 187 9.14 -6.02 2.88
C THR A 187 8.12 -7.11 3.16
N LYS A 188 7.62 -7.21 4.41
CA LYS A 188 6.49 -8.07 4.77
C LYS A 188 6.71 -9.57 4.48
N GLY A 189 7.97 -10.01 4.47
CA GLY A 189 8.37 -11.41 4.25
C GLY A 189 8.36 -11.86 2.79
N PHE A 190 8.26 -10.94 1.83
CA PHE A 190 8.46 -11.24 0.41
C PHE A 190 9.95 -11.35 0.11
N PHE A 191 10.34 -12.33 -0.71
CA PHE A 191 11.72 -12.47 -1.19
C PHE A 191 11.78 -12.78 -2.69
N THR A 192 10.64 -12.77 -3.38
CA THR A 192 10.48 -13.16 -4.79
C THR A 192 11.58 -12.58 -5.69
N GLY A 193 12.28 -13.45 -6.41
CA GLY A 193 13.27 -13.10 -7.41
C GLY A 193 14.68 -12.83 -6.88
N MET A 194 14.89 -12.79 -5.55
CA MET A 194 16.21 -12.45 -4.96
C MET A 194 17.31 -13.48 -5.27
N ASP A 195 16.97 -14.74 -5.49
CA ASP A 195 17.93 -15.81 -5.83
C ASP A 195 17.84 -16.20 -7.32
N THR A 196 17.46 -15.25 -8.19
CA THR A 196 17.24 -15.49 -9.62
C THR A 196 17.85 -14.38 -10.49
N GLU A 197 18.01 -14.64 -11.79
CA GLU A 197 18.38 -13.63 -12.78
C GLU A 197 17.19 -12.77 -13.26
N ASP A 198 16.00 -13.00 -12.70
CA ASP A 198 14.76 -12.27 -13.02
C ASP A 198 14.13 -11.69 -11.74
N PRO A 199 14.75 -10.63 -11.16
CA PRO A 199 14.32 -10.03 -9.89
C PRO A 199 13.09 -9.13 -10.06
N VAL A 200 12.38 -8.89 -8.96
CA VAL A 200 11.34 -7.84 -8.89
C VAL A 200 11.90 -6.54 -8.32
N GLU A 201 12.80 -6.61 -7.32
CA GLU A 201 13.45 -5.42 -6.77
C GLU A 201 14.22 -4.66 -7.86
N LYS A 202 14.14 -3.33 -7.79
CA LYS A 202 14.74 -2.36 -8.73
C LYS A 202 14.22 -2.48 -10.17
N ARG A 203 13.11 -3.18 -10.38
CA ARG A 203 12.43 -3.30 -11.67
C ARG A 203 11.08 -2.61 -11.62
N ASP A 204 10.64 -2.16 -12.78
CA ASP A 204 9.36 -1.52 -12.97
C ASP A 204 8.21 -2.54 -12.84
N VAL A 205 7.51 -2.47 -11.71
CA VAL A 205 6.40 -3.36 -11.34
C VAL A 205 5.24 -3.25 -12.33
N GLY A 206 4.97 -2.04 -12.82
CA GLY A 206 3.91 -1.81 -13.78
C GLY A 206 4.22 -2.42 -15.14
N ALA A 207 5.47 -2.29 -15.60
CA ALA A 207 5.94 -2.97 -16.81
C ALA A 207 5.89 -4.50 -16.65
N LEU A 208 6.35 -5.04 -15.53
CA LEU A 208 6.28 -6.49 -15.25
C LEU A 208 4.84 -7.02 -15.29
N MET A 209 3.89 -6.28 -14.70
CA MET A 209 2.47 -6.63 -14.76
C MET A 209 1.91 -6.55 -16.19
N ALA A 210 2.20 -5.46 -16.91
CA ALA A 210 1.74 -5.28 -18.29
C ALA A 210 2.28 -6.37 -19.23
N GLU A 211 3.56 -6.74 -19.08
CA GLU A 211 4.16 -7.85 -19.81
C GLU A 211 3.48 -9.19 -19.48
N ALA A 212 3.16 -9.45 -18.21
CA ALA A 212 2.46 -10.67 -17.80
C ALA A 212 1.04 -10.74 -18.36
N LEU A 213 0.28 -9.63 -18.32
CA LEU A 213 -1.04 -9.55 -18.96
C LEU A 213 -0.96 -9.90 -20.44
N LYS A 214 0.02 -9.33 -21.15
CA LYS A 214 0.26 -9.60 -22.57
C LYS A 214 0.68 -11.06 -22.83
N ARG A 215 1.62 -11.61 -22.06
CA ARG A 215 2.09 -13.00 -22.22
C ARG A 215 0.98 -14.03 -21.98
N ASN A 216 0.03 -13.73 -21.10
CA ASN A 216 -1.07 -14.61 -20.75
C ASN A 216 -2.37 -14.24 -21.50
N SER A 217 -2.31 -13.38 -22.52
CA SER A 217 -3.46 -12.96 -23.34
C SER A 217 -4.66 -12.48 -22.52
N VAL A 218 -4.41 -11.72 -21.45
CA VAL A 218 -5.45 -11.13 -20.61
C VAL A 218 -5.87 -9.81 -21.25
N PRO A 219 -7.16 -9.58 -21.59
CA PRO A 219 -7.62 -8.36 -22.25
C PRO A 219 -7.75 -7.20 -21.25
N MET A 220 -6.64 -6.83 -20.62
CA MET A 220 -6.54 -5.80 -19.61
C MET A 220 -5.37 -4.85 -19.89
N GLU A 221 -5.57 -3.59 -19.53
CA GLU A 221 -4.53 -2.57 -19.53
C GLU A 221 -4.33 -2.05 -18.10
N LEU A 222 -3.09 -2.01 -17.63
CA LEU A 222 -2.75 -1.36 -16.37
C LEU A 222 -2.87 0.16 -16.53
N VAL A 223 -3.84 0.77 -15.85
CA VAL A 223 -4.10 2.23 -15.90
C VAL A 223 -3.64 2.97 -14.66
N ALA A 224 -3.41 2.24 -13.56
CA ALA A 224 -2.90 2.83 -12.32
C ALA A 224 -2.15 1.79 -11.48
N LEU A 225 -1.01 2.19 -10.95
CA LEU A 225 -0.25 1.51 -9.90
C LEU A 225 -0.22 2.48 -8.71
N VAL A 226 -0.80 2.08 -7.58
CA VAL A 226 -1.00 2.95 -6.42
C VAL A 226 -0.62 2.23 -5.12
N ASN A 227 -0.28 3.01 -4.09
CA ASN A 227 -0.19 2.50 -2.73
C ASN A 227 -1.59 2.27 -2.13
N ASP A 228 -1.72 1.36 -1.18
CA ASP A 228 -3.00 1.05 -0.52
C ASP A 228 -3.62 2.25 0.22
N THR A 229 -2.80 3.11 0.83
CA THR A 229 -3.28 4.36 1.45
C THR A 229 -3.97 5.27 0.44
N VAL A 230 -3.39 5.40 -0.76
CA VAL A 230 -3.93 6.20 -1.87
C VAL A 230 -5.24 5.59 -2.37
N GLY A 231 -5.27 4.27 -2.57
CA GLY A 231 -6.49 3.53 -2.91
C GLY A 231 -7.59 3.71 -1.85
N THR A 232 -7.21 3.73 -0.57
CA THR A 232 -8.12 3.97 0.57
C THR A 232 -8.71 5.37 0.53
N LEU A 233 -7.88 6.40 0.29
CA LEU A 233 -8.35 7.78 0.13
C LEU A 233 -9.32 7.91 -1.04
N VAL A 234 -8.95 7.39 -2.21
CA VAL A 234 -9.78 7.44 -3.43
C VAL A 234 -11.11 6.72 -3.22
N SER A 235 -11.09 5.54 -2.60
CA SER A 235 -12.30 4.78 -2.28
C SER A 235 -13.22 5.55 -1.32
N GLY A 236 -12.65 6.11 -0.24
CA GLY A 236 -13.40 6.92 0.72
C GLY A 236 -13.99 8.18 0.09
N ALA A 237 -13.24 8.84 -0.80
CA ALA A 237 -13.71 10.01 -1.52
C ALA A 237 -14.84 9.71 -2.50
N TYR A 238 -14.83 8.56 -3.18
CA TYR A 238 -15.89 8.15 -4.09
C TYR A 238 -17.19 7.85 -3.32
N GLN A 239 -17.10 7.06 -2.24
CA GLN A 239 -18.27 6.49 -1.55
C GLN A 239 -18.89 7.39 -0.47
N LYS A 240 -18.17 8.43 -0.03
CA LYS A 240 -18.71 9.32 1.02
C LYS A 240 -20.02 9.99 0.56
N PRO A 241 -20.99 10.17 1.46
CA PRO A 241 -22.15 11.01 1.18
C PRO A 241 -21.77 12.46 0.84
N SER A 242 -22.59 13.13 0.03
CA SER A 242 -22.33 14.51 -0.42
C SER A 242 -22.34 15.54 0.72
N ASN A 243 -22.99 15.24 1.84
CA ASN A 243 -23.03 16.09 3.04
C ASN A 243 -21.81 15.90 3.97
N ILE A 244 -20.90 14.98 3.66
CA ILE A 244 -19.66 14.77 4.40
C ILE A 244 -18.52 15.57 3.74
N PRO A 245 -17.64 16.23 4.52
CA PRO A 245 -16.49 16.97 4.00
C PRO A 245 -15.60 16.15 3.05
N ALA A 246 -14.71 16.85 2.32
CA ALA A 246 -13.76 16.19 1.43
C ALA A 246 -12.91 15.16 2.19
N CYS A 247 -12.71 13.98 1.58
CA CYS A 247 -11.77 12.99 2.09
C CYS A 247 -10.38 13.36 1.58
N LEU A 248 -9.52 13.84 2.49
CA LEU A 248 -8.20 14.37 2.17
C LEU A 248 -7.06 13.53 2.75
N ILE A 249 -7.38 12.49 3.53
CA ILE A 249 -6.40 11.64 4.21
C ILE A 249 -6.85 10.19 4.06
N GLY A 250 -5.92 9.33 3.64
CA GLY A 250 -6.07 7.87 3.65
C GLY A 250 -5.14 7.28 4.68
N VAL A 251 -5.66 6.43 5.56
CA VAL A 251 -4.90 5.84 6.66
C VAL A 251 -5.04 4.33 6.62
N ILE A 252 -3.91 3.62 6.72
CA ILE A 252 -3.86 2.18 6.95
C ILE A 252 -3.36 1.95 8.37
N ILE A 253 -4.17 1.27 9.18
CA ILE A 253 -3.82 0.77 10.51
C ILE A 253 -4.08 -0.74 10.51
N GLY A 254 -3.03 -1.54 10.30
CA GLY A 254 -3.15 -3.00 10.20
C GLY A 254 -1.82 -3.68 10.52
N THR A 255 -1.43 -4.67 9.71
CA THR A 255 -0.10 -5.31 9.82
C THR A 255 1.04 -4.29 9.69
N GLY A 256 0.80 -3.22 8.94
CA GLY A 256 1.65 -2.02 8.90
C GLY A 256 0.84 -0.76 9.22
N PHE A 257 1.55 0.36 9.26
CA PHE A 257 0.99 1.69 9.44
C PHE A 257 1.49 2.60 8.32
N ASN A 258 0.57 3.26 7.63
CA ASN A 258 0.91 4.24 6.60
C ASN A 258 -0.18 5.30 6.44
N ILE A 259 0.20 6.47 5.94
CA ILE A 259 -0.69 7.61 5.69
C ILE A 259 -0.37 8.20 4.32
N CYS A 260 -1.42 8.53 3.57
CA CYS A 260 -1.33 9.49 2.47
C CYS A 260 -2.27 10.67 2.71
N TYR A 261 -2.00 11.78 2.06
CA TYR A 261 -2.87 12.95 2.14
C TYR A 261 -2.89 13.74 0.82
N TYR A 262 -3.93 14.55 0.64
CA TYR A 262 -4.04 15.50 -0.46
C TYR A 262 -3.29 16.79 -0.14
N GLU A 263 -2.30 17.13 -0.96
CA GLU A 263 -1.51 18.35 -0.86
C GLU A 263 -2.00 19.37 -1.90
N GLU A 264 -2.57 20.47 -1.42
CA GLU A 264 -3.10 21.51 -2.30
C GLU A 264 -1.99 22.18 -3.13
N ASN A 265 -0.82 22.37 -2.51
CA ASN A 265 0.33 23.05 -3.09
C ASN A 265 1.34 22.07 -3.72
N ALA A 266 0.94 20.86 -4.09
CA ALA A 266 1.86 19.80 -4.51
C ALA A 266 2.78 20.26 -5.66
N GLN A 267 2.23 21.00 -6.63
CA GLN A 267 3.00 21.54 -7.76
C GLN A 267 4.09 22.54 -7.35
N LYS A 268 3.92 23.28 -6.24
CA LYS A 268 4.97 24.18 -5.71
C LYS A 268 6.22 23.39 -5.31
N TYR A 269 6.04 22.13 -4.94
CA TYR A 269 7.09 21.24 -4.49
C TYR A 269 7.46 20.21 -5.55
N GLU A 270 7.23 20.48 -6.85
CA GLU A 270 7.61 19.59 -7.97
C GLU A 270 6.93 18.21 -7.97
N TYR A 271 5.75 18.07 -7.35
CA TYR A 271 4.92 16.87 -7.49
C TYR A 271 4.07 16.94 -8.76
N SER A 272 3.96 15.79 -9.43
CA SER A 272 3.08 15.56 -10.59
C SER A 272 1.64 15.24 -10.17
N GLY A 273 1.47 14.52 -9.06
CA GLY A 273 0.18 14.26 -8.43
C GLY A 273 -0.21 15.31 -7.39
N LYS A 274 -1.35 15.07 -6.75
CA LYS A 274 -1.86 15.85 -5.61
C LYS A 274 -2.04 15.03 -4.34
N VAL A 275 -1.87 13.71 -4.41
CA VAL A 275 -1.87 12.85 -3.23
C VAL A 275 -0.44 12.40 -2.96
N ILE A 276 0.04 12.64 -1.75
CA ILE A 276 1.39 12.29 -1.31
C ILE A 276 1.28 11.10 -0.36
N ASN A 277 2.01 10.04 -0.67
CA ASN A 277 2.18 8.90 0.25
C ASN A 277 3.37 9.18 1.17
N MET A 278 3.12 9.32 2.47
CA MET A 278 4.15 9.73 3.41
C MET A 278 5.14 8.61 3.75
N GLU A 279 4.77 7.34 3.51
CA GLU A 279 5.46 6.17 4.08
C GLU A 279 5.70 6.33 5.59
N MET A 280 4.60 6.64 6.29
CA MET A 280 4.59 7.07 7.70
C MET A 280 5.20 6.06 8.66
N GLY A 281 5.28 4.79 8.28
CA GLY A 281 5.99 3.75 9.05
C GLY A 281 7.49 4.02 9.22
N SER A 282 8.08 4.92 8.44
CA SER A 282 9.50 5.30 8.50
C SER A 282 9.78 6.47 9.46
N PHE A 283 8.73 7.14 9.97
CA PHE A 283 8.87 8.28 10.87
C PHE A 283 9.68 7.90 12.13
N ASN A 284 10.71 8.68 12.43
CA ASN A 284 11.67 8.35 13.50
C ASN A 284 12.02 9.51 14.45
N LYS A 285 11.23 10.60 14.44
CA LYS A 285 11.49 11.79 15.26
C LYS A 285 10.61 11.82 16.51
N ALA A 286 11.19 12.21 17.64
CA ALA A 286 10.48 12.47 18.91
C ALA A 286 9.55 11.35 19.42
N LEU A 287 9.73 10.10 18.96
CA LEU A 287 8.91 8.97 19.38
C LEU A 287 9.22 8.62 20.85
N PRO A 288 8.18 8.33 21.68
CA PRO A 288 8.35 7.99 23.09
C PRO A 288 8.80 6.52 23.25
N TYR A 289 10.01 6.22 22.77
CA TYR A 289 10.56 4.87 22.84
C TYR A 289 10.73 4.38 24.28
N THR A 290 10.30 3.15 24.52
CA THR A 290 10.55 2.40 25.73
C THR A 290 11.64 1.34 25.49
N ILE A 291 12.09 0.68 26.56
CA ILE A 291 13.04 -0.44 26.46
C ILE A 291 12.45 -1.58 25.58
N ALA A 292 11.14 -1.81 25.65
CA ALA A 292 10.49 -2.84 24.84
C ALA A 292 10.63 -2.57 23.33
N ASP A 293 10.53 -1.31 22.92
CA ASP A 293 10.69 -0.91 21.52
C ASP A 293 12.12 -1.13 21.02
N ILE A 294 13.12 -0.84 21.88
CA ILE A 294 14.53 -1.07 21.58
C ILE A 294 14.80 -2.57 21.40
N GLU A 295 14.26 -3.42 22.27
CA GLU A 295 14.41 -4.88 22.16
C GLU A 295 13.79 -5.41 20.86
N VAL A 296 12.57 -4.99 20.52
CA VAL A 296 11.91 -5.38 19.27
C VAL A 296 12.70 -4.95 18.03
N ASN A 297 13.26 -3.73 18.04
CA ASN A 297 14.06 -3.23 16.93
C ASN A 297 15.42 -3.94 16.79
N PHE A 298 16.05 -4.32 17.91
CA PHE A 298 17.32 -5.06 17.89
C PHE A 298 17.15 -6.47 17.31
N ILE A 299 16.06 -7.15 17.65
CA ILE A 299 15.75 -8.50 17.12
C ILE A 299 15.55 -8.47 15.59
N LYS A 300 15.02 -7.37 15.02
CA LYS A 300 14.82 -7.24 13.57
C LYS A 300 16.11 -7.01 12.76
N LYS A 301 17.23 -6.67 13.41
CA LYS A 301 18.53 -6.39 12.76
C LYS A 301 19.50 -7.60 12.79
N ILE A 302 19.14 -8.68 13.47
CA ILE A 302 19.88 -9.96 13.51
C ILE A 302 19.22 -10.94 12.54
#